data_AF-A0A2H5WAV3-F1
#
_entry.id   AF-A0A2H5WAV3-F1
#
_cell.length_a   1.000
_cell.length_b   1.000
_cell.length_c   1.000
_cell.angle_alpha   90.00
_cell.angle_beta   90.00
_cell.angle_gamma   90.00
#
_symmetry.space_group_name_H-M   'P 1'
#
loop_
_entity.id
_entity.type
_entity.pdbx_description
1 polymer ?
#
loop_
_entity_poly.entity_id
_entity_poly.type
_entity_poly.pdbx_seq_one_letter_code
_entity_poly.pdbx_strand_id
1 'polypeptide(L)'
;MLAEVGERLRNCLRAADTAARLGGDEFAVLLEDGGDGTGAADVAARILEALDAPFYLEGKEVTCHASIGIATADASHERGTLGAEELLRNADVAMYMAKEAGKNRYQIFEPAMHDVALRRLELKADLQRALDNGEFVLHYQPVIELATGEIEGFEALLRWQHPERGLVPPMEFIPLAEETGLIVPIGTWVLQEATRQGRILQERYPMQPPLHIAVNLSARQLQRPEIVADVSDALMRSGLAPETLVLEITESVMMQDVELSLQRLRELKALGVQLAVDDFGTGYSSLNYIQQFPVDILKVDKSFIDAFNLDERKSALTATIIKLAEDLDLRPVAEGIERADQLEQLLRLHCDLGQGYYFARPLPPEGIDELLEARRALAGRDAELSG
;
A
#
# COMPACT_ATOMS: atom_id res chain seq x y z
N MET A 1 27.27 -14.71 0.47
CA MET A 1 26.13 -14.26 1.30
C MET A 1 25.60 -15.38 2.19
N LEU A 2 24.99 -16.44 1.64
CA LEU A 2 24.38 -17.51 2.45
C LEU A 2 25.35 -18.22 3.43
N ALA A 3 26.62 -18.36 3.05
CA ALA A 3 27.65 -18.87 3.97
C ALA A 3 27.87 -17.95 5.18
N GLU A 4 27.90 -16.63 4.94
CA GLU A 4 28.06 -15.62 5.99
C GLU A 4 26.85 -15.57 6.91
N VAL A 5 25.64 -15.70 6.36
CA VAL A 5 24.40 -15.85 7.15
C VAL A 5 24.52 -17.07 8.08
N GLY A 6 24.99 -18.20 7.56
CA GLY A 6 25.22 -19.41 8.36
C GLY A 6 26.23 -19.21 9.50
N GLU A 7 27.31 -18.46 9.27
CA GLU A 7 28.30 -18.12 10.31
C GLU A 7 27.72 -17.19 11.37
N ARG A 8 27.01 -16.13 10.96
CA ARG A 8 26.35 -15.21 11.90
C ARG A 8 25.31 -15.91 12.76
N LEU A 9 24.49 -16.79 12.15
CA LEU A 9 23.54 -17.62 12.87
C LEU A 9 24.26 -18.49 13.90
N ARG A 10 25.34 -19.19 13.51
CA ARG A 10 26.11 -20.02 14.45
C ARG A 10 26.68 -19.23 15.63
N ASN A 11 27.15 -18.01 15.39
CA ASN A 11 27.67 -17.11 16.43
C ASN A 11 26.59 -16.57 17.38
N CYS A 12 25.33 -16.59 16.95
CA CYS A 12 24.19 -16.23 17.79
C CYS A 12 23.74 -17.37 18.71
N LEU A 13 24.28 -18.58 18.58
CA LEU A 13 23.78 -19.78 19.23
C LEU A 13 24.76 -20.36 20.26
N ARG A 14 24.23 -21.11 21.23
CA ARG A 14 25.06 -21.85 22.20
C ARG A 14 25.54 -23.15 21.58
N ALA A 15 26.54 -23.78 22.19
CA ALA A 15 27.09 -25.06 21.71
C ALA A 15 26.08 -26.22 21.73
N ALA A 16 25.00 -26.12 22.52
CA ALA A 16 23.92 -27.11 22.57
C ALA A 16 22.82 -26.85 21.52
N ASP A 17 22.76 -25.65 20.95
CA ASP A 17 21.76 -25.29 19.95
C ASP A 17 22.24 -25.73 18.56
N THR A 18 21.30 -26.00 17.67
CA THR A 18 21.59 -26.43 16.30
C THR A 18 21.07 -25.42 15.28
N ALA A 19 21.92 -25.00 14.34
CA ALA A 19 21.49 -24.30 13.13
C ALA A 19 21.60 -25.23 11.91
N ALA A 20 20.59 -25.22 11.06
CA ALA A 20 20.54 -25.97 9.82
C ALA A 20 20.03 -25.08 8.68
N ARG A 21 20.40 -25.41 7.44
CA ARG A 21 19.82 -24.81 6.23
C ARG A 21 18.86 -25.83 5.62
N LEU A 22 17.59 -25.47 5.47
CA LEU A 22 16.55 -26.37 4.96
C LEU A 22 16.57 -26.45 3.43
N GLY A 23 16.92 -25.35 2.78
CA GLY A 23 16.95 -25.22 1.32
C GLY A 23 16.88 -23.75 0.93
N GLY A 24 17.23 -23.39 -0.32
CA GLY A 24 17.11 -21.98 -0.77
C GLY A 24 17.78 -20.98 0.17
N ASP A 25 17.04 -19.96 0.59
CA ASP A 25 17.39 -18.95 1.60
C ASP A 25 16.86 -19.26 3.01
N GLU A 26 16.32 -20.47 3.23
CA GLU A 26 15.68 -20.87 4.49
C GLU A 26 16.65 -21.56 5.45
N PHE A 27 16.64 -21.10 6.70
CA PHE A 27 17.42 -21.64 7.81
C PHE A 27 16.49 -22.01 8.98
N ALA A 28 16.85 -23.06 9.72
CA ALA A 28 16.17 -23.48 10.92
C ALA A 28 17.14 -23.45 12.11
N VAL A 29 16.62 -23.09 13.28
CA VAL A 29 17.34 -23.12 14.55
C VAL A 29 16.56 -23.97 15.54
N LEU A 30 17.22 -24.95 16.14
CA LEU A 30 16.71 -25.75 17.24
C LEU A 30 17.42 -25.33 18.53
N LEU A 31 16.66 -24.89 19.51
CA LEU A 31 17.15 -24.55 20.84
C LEU A 31 16.88 -25.72 21.79
N GLU A 32 17.95 -26.32 22.34
CA GLU A 32 17.82 -27.40 23.32
C GLU A 32 17.60 -26.79 24.72
N ASP A 33 16.61 -27.28 25.47
CA ASP A 33 16.23 -26.79 26.80
C ASP A 33 15.80 -25.29 26.87
N GLY A 34 15.19 -24.77 25.82
CA GLY A 34 14.50 -23.47 25.87
C GLY A 34 13.29 -23.57 26.77
N GLY A 35 13.31 -22.93 27.95
CA GLY A 35 12.22 -22.92 28.93
C GLY A 35 10.91 -22.30 28.43
N ASP A 36 10.29 -21.41 29.21
CA ASP A 36 8.95 -20.83 29.01
C ASP A 36 8.77 -19.88 27.79
N GLY A 37 9.48 -20.11 26.67
CA GLY A 37 9.34 -19.36 25.41
C GLY A 37 10.07 -18.01 25.37
N THR A 38 10.34 -17.40 26.53
CA THR A 38 11.07 -16.11 26.63
C THR A 38 12.49 -16.20 26.08
N GLY A 39 13.19 -17.32 26.30
CA GLY A 39 14.54 -17.54 25.77
C GLY A 39 14.61 -17.63 24.23
N ALA A 40 13.54 -18.07 23.56
CA ALA A 40 13.53 -18.18 22.10
C ALA A 40 13.37 -16.82 21.42
N ALA A 41 12.55 -15.93 22.01
CA ALA A 41 12.39 -14.56 21.54
C ALA A 41 13.71 -13.77 21.63
N ASP A 42 14.46 -13.94 22.72
CA ASP A 42 15.77 -13.30 22.90
C ASP A 42 16.80 -13.76 21.86
N VAL A 43 16.81 -15.06 21.54
CA VAL A 43 17.68 -15.58 20.46
C VAL A 43 17.26 -15.03 19.11
N ALA A 44 15.96 -14.98 18.81
CA ALA A 44 15.46 -14.42 17.56
C ALA A 44 15.82 -12.93 17.41
N ALA A 45 15.67 -12.13 18.47
CA ALA A 45 16.09 -10.73 18.48
C ALA A 45 17.59 -10.56 18.21
N ARG A 46 18.42 -11.39 18.86
CA ARG A 46 19.88 -11.41 18.62
C ARG A 46 20.23 -11.79 17.18
N ILE A 47 19.53 -12.76 16.60
CA ILE A 47 19.71 -13.16 15.20
C ILE A 47 19.36 -11.99 14.27
N LEU A 48 18.22 -11.32 14.48
CA LEU A 48 17.83 -10.17 13.67
C LEU A 48 18.88 -9.06 13.73
N GLU A 49 19.34 -8.70 14.93
CA GLU A 49 20.40 -7.68 15.11
C GLU A 49 21.70 -8.07 14.39
N ALA A 50 22.10 -9.35 14.45
CA ALA A 50 23.29 -9.83 13.76
C ALA A 50 23.14 -9.81 12.22
N LEU A 51 21.93 -10.01 11.70
CA LEU A 51 21.65 -9.97 10.26
C LEU A 51 21.45 -8.55 9.73
N ASP A 52 21.06 -7.60 10.58
CA ASP A 52 20.87 -6.19 10.22
C ASP A 52 22.21 -5.51 9.85
N ALA A 53 23.33 -6.01 10.40
CA ALA A 53 24.65 -5.55 10.01
C ALA A 53 24.94 -5.84 8.52
N PRO A 54 25.57 -4.92 7.78
CA PRO A 54 25.82 -5.09 6.35
C PRO A 54 26.71 -6.29 6.01
N PHE A 55 26.46 -6.91 4.86
CA PHE A 55 27.29 -7.96 4.27
C PHE A 55 28.21 -7.35 3.22
N TYR A 56 29.50 -7.67 3.30
CA TYR A 56 30.47 -7.24 2.30
C TYR A 56 30.71 -8.36 1.29
N LEU A 57 30.18 -8.19 0.08
CA LEU A 57 30.28 -9.16 -1.01
C LEU A 57 30.97 -8.49 -2.20
N GLU A 58 32.14 -9.00 -2.57
CA GLU A 58 32.92 -8.49 -3.72
C GLU A 58 33.19 -6.97 -3.65
N GLY A 59 33.38 -6.44 -2.43
CA GLY A 59 33.62 -5.02 -2.19
C GLY A 59 32.37 -4.13 -2.22
N LYS A 60 31.17 -4.71 -2.35
CA LYS A 60 29.89 -4.02 -2.21
C LYS A 60 29.23 -4.33 -0.87
N GLU A 61 28.57 -3.32 -0.32
CA GLU A 61 27.76 -3.44 0.88
C GLU A 61 26.35 -3.88 0.50
N VAL A 62 25.85 -4.95 1.13
CA VAL A 62 24.53 -5.52 0.89
C VAL A 62 23.83 -5.73 2.21
N THR A 63 22.61 -5.21 2.36
CA THR A 63 21.78 -5.45 3.55
C THR A 63 20.90 -6.68 3.36
N CYS A 64 20.65 -7.42 4.45
CA CYS A 64 19.76 -8.57 4.45
C CYS A 64 18.79 -8.44 5.62
N HIS A 65 17.51 -8.65 5.36
CA HIS A 65 16.51 -8.74 6.43
C HIS A 65 15.99 -10.17 6.52
N ALA A 66 15.67 -10.60 7.74
CA ALA A 66 15.08 -11.92 7.98
C ALA A 66 13.71 -11.78 8.64
N SER A 67 12.84 -12.76 8.40
CA SER A 67 11.61 -12.96 9.16
C SER A 67 11.74 -14.28 9.88
N ILE A 68 11.47 -14.31 11.19
CA ILE A 68 11.69 -15.48 12.05
C ILE A 68 10.37 -15.95 12.64
N GLY A 69 10.10 -17.25 12.51
CA GLY A 69 8.98 -17.90 13.20
C GLY A 69 9.46 -18.76 14.35
N ILE A 70 8.83 -18.63 15.50
CA ILE A 70 9.18 -19.37 16.70
C ILE A 70 8.02 -20.29 17.06
N ALA A 71 8.26 -21.59 17.11
CA ALA A 71 7.31 -22.54 17.68
C ALA A 71 7.94 -23.28 18.85
N THR A 72 7.17 -23.47 19.91
CA THR A 72 7.60 -24.17 21.12
C THR A 72 6.93 -25.53 21.19
N ALA A 73 7.71 -26.57 21.52
CA ALA A 73 7.15 -27.85 21.88
C ALA A 73 6.59 -27.73 23.31
N ASP A 74 5.27 -27.82 23.45
CA ASP A 74 4.60 -27.53 24.72
C ASP A 74 4.79 -28.70 25.71
N ALA A 75 5.28 -28.41 26.92
CA ALA A 75 5.51 -29.42 27.96
C ALA A 75 4.21 -29.94 28.61
N SER A 76 3.08 -29.28 28.34
CA SER A 76 1.73 -29.60 28.84
C SER A 76 1.08 -30.79 28.12
N HIS A 77 1.60 -31.19 26.96
CA HIS A 77 1.10 -32.35 26.24
C HIS A 77 1.68 -33.62 26.85
N GLU A 78 0.92 -34.23 27.76
CA GLU A 78 1.22 -35.54 28.34
C GLU A 78 1.58 -36.54 27.23
N ARG A 79 2.88 -36.80 27.07
CA ARG A 79 3.45 -37.90 26.28
C ARG A 79 2.69 -38.19 24.97
N GLY A 80 2.79 -37.29 23.99
CA GLY A 80 2.43 -37.64 22.63
C GLY A 80 2.35 -36.45 21.66
N THR A 81 3.31 -36.40 20.74
CA THR A 81 3.11 -35.95 19.34
C THR A 81 2.76 -34.48 19.07
N LEU A 82 3.66 -33.55 19.38
CA LEU A 82 4.04 -32.59 18.34
C LEU A 82 5.22 -33.25 17.60
N GLY A 83 4.95 -33.86 16.45
CA GLY A 83 6.01 -34.40 15.61
C GLY A 83 6.96 -33.28 15.16
N ALA A 84 8.21 -33.60 14.83
CA ALA A 84 9.14 -32.61 14.28
C ALA A 84 8.55 -31.85 13.08
N GLU A 85 7.76 -32.55 12.25
CA GLU A 85 7.00 -31.96 11.13
C GLU A 85 5.99 -30.91 11.58
N GLU A 86 5.29 -31.14 12.68
CA GLU A 86 4.29 -30.20 13.18
C GLU A 86 4.93 -28.96 13.82
N LEU A 87 6.04 -29.15 14.54
CA LEU A 87 6.80 -28.03 15.10
C LEU A 87 7.39 -27.15 13.99
N LEU A 88 7.95 -27.77 12.95
CA LEU A 88 8.44 -27.06 11.77
C LEU A 88 7.30 -26.34 11.05
N ARG A 89 6.15 -26.98 10.86
CA ARG A 89 4.95 -26.34 10.27
C ARG A 89 4.50 -25.13 11.08
N ASN A 90 4.46 -25.22 12.39
CA ASN A 90 4.04 -24.13 13.26
C ASN A 90 5.06 -22.98 13.23
N ALA A 91 6.35 -23.29 13.21
CA ALA A 91 7.41 -22.29 13.05
C ALA A 91 7.32 -21.61 11.68
N ASP A 92 7.06 -22.36 10.62
CA ASP A 92 6.88 -21.83 9.27
C ASP A 92 5.65 -20.89 9.17
N VAL A 93 4.52 -21.29 9.76
CA VAL A 93 3.33 -20.43 9.86
C VAL A 93 3.65 -19.14 10.61
N ALA A 94 4.34 -19.20 11.74
CA ALA A 94 4.75 -18.01 12.48
C ALA A 94 5.73 -17.14 11.68
N MET A 95 6.68 -17.75 10.97
CA MET A 95 7.65 -17.04 10.13
C MET A 95 6.94 -16.31 8.99
N TYR A 96 5.94 -16.95 8.39
CA TYR A 96 5.09 -16.36 7.39
C TYR A 96 4.33 -15.14 7.94
N MET A 97 3.71 -15.28 9.12
CA MET A 97 3.05 -14.17 9.80
C MET A 97 4.02 -13.03 10.14
N ALA A 98 5.26 -13.36 10.52
CA ALA A 98 6.31 -12.37 10.73
C ALA A 98 6.66 -11.63 9.43
N LYS A 99 6.68 -12.31 8.29
CA LYS A 99 6.93 -11.70 6.97
C LYS A 99 5.83 -10.71 6.58
N GLU A 100 4.58 -11.06 6.86
CA GLU A 100 3.40 -10.24 6.58
C GLU A 100 3.28 -9.01 7.45
N ALA A 101 3.59 -9.12 8.74
CA ALA A 101 3.58 -7.96 9.64
C ALA A 101 4.73 -6.97 9.34
N GLY A 102 5.59 -7.27 8.35
CA GLY A 102 6.73 -6.48 7.89
C GLY A 102 8.03 -7.26 8.01
N LYS A 103 8.98 -7.05 7.10
CA LYS A 103 10.30 -7.72 7.17
C LYS A 103 11.08 -7.33 8.44
N ASN A 104 12.12 -8.08 8.77
CA ASN A 104 13.02 -7.81 9.92
C ASN A 104 12.38 -7.93 11.31
N ARG A 105 11.58 -8.99 11.51
CA ARG A 105 10.91 -9.26 12.81
C ARG A 105 10.76 -10.75 13.06
N TYR A 106 10.37 -11.07 14.29
CA TYR A 106 9.98 -12.43 14.66
C TYR A 106 8.53 -12.48 15.12
N GLN A 107 7.93 -13.66 15.03
CA GLN A 107 6.61 -13.95 15.56
C GLN A 107 6.63 -15.30 16.29
N ILE A 108 5.96 -15.37 17.44
CA ILE A 108 5.75 -16.62 18.18
C ILE A 108 4.45 -17.25 17.70
N PHE A 109 4.49 -18.54 17.39
CA PHE A 109 3.33 -19.30 16.95
C PHE A 109 2.24 -19.28 18.01
N GLU A 110 1.05 -18.89 17.58
CA GLU A 110 -0.18 -19.07 18.33
C GLU A 110 -1.12 -19.95 17.49
N PRO A 111 -1.93 -20.84 18.10
CA PRO A 111 -2.85 -21.71 17.34
C PRO A 111 -3.74 -20.97 16.34
N ALA A 112 -4.15 -19.73 16.67
CA ALA A 112 -4.95 -18.87 15.80
C ALA A 112 -4.25 -18.53 14.46
N MET A 113 -2.91 -18.59 14.40
CA MET A 113 -2.15 -18.33 13.17
C MET A 113 -2.38 -19.40 12.09
N HIS A 114 -2.72 -20.64 12.47
CA HIS A 114 -3.03 -21.68 11.50
C HIS A 114 -4.29 -21.34 10.71
N ASP A 115 -5.32 -20.84 11.39
CA ASP A 115 -6.57 -20.39 10.76
C ASP A 115 -6.32 -19.19 9.82
N VAL A 116 -5.43 -18.26 10.20
CA VAL A 116 -5.06 -17.12 9.33
C VAL A 116 -4.35 -17.60 8.06
N ALA A 117 -3.39 -18.53 8.19
CA ALA A 117 -2.67 -19.08 7.06
C ALA A 117 -3.60 -19.84 6.10
N LEU A 118 -4.52 -20.67 6.64
CA LEU A 118 -5.52 -21.39 5.85
C LEU A 118 -6.46 -20.43 5.12
N ARG A 119 -7.02 -19.43 5.83
CA ARG A 119 -7.89 -18.42 5.23
C ARG A 119 -7.21 -17.68 4.09
N ARG A 120 -5.91 -17.39 4.21
CA ARG A 120 -5.15 -16.74 3.14
C ARG A 120 -4.97 -17.64 1.92
N LEU A 121 -4.75 -18.93 2.14
CA LEU A 121 -4.63 -19.93 1.07
C LEU A 121 -5.95 -20.10 0.30
N GLU A 122 -7.06 -20.15 1.02
CA GLU A 122 -8.41 -20.09 0.45
C GLU A 122 -8.62 -18.80 -0.36
N LEU A 123 -8.31 -17.65 0.26
CA LEU A 123 -8.47 -16.35 -0.37
C LEU A 123 -7.64 -16.23 -1.66
N LYS A 124 -6.43 -16.78 -1.69
CA LYS A 124 -5.59 -16.84 -2.89
C LYS A 124 -6.19 -17.72 -3.99
N ALA A 125 -6.79 -18.86 -3.64
CA ALA A 125 -7.47 -19.73 -4.59
C ALA A 125 -8.75 -19.08 -5.17
N ASP A 126 -9.48 -18.34 -4.33
CA ASP A 126 -10.67 -17.59 -4.73
C ASP A 126 -10.33 -16.39 -5.63
N LEU A 127 -9.26 -15.67 -5.30
CA LEU A 127 -8.79 -14.52 -6.07
C LEU A 127 -8.48 -14.87 -7.53
N GLN A 128 -7.98 -16.09 -7.78
CA GLN A 128 -7.70 -16.58 -9.13
C GLN A 128 -8.94 -16.65 -10.02
N ARG A 129 -10.13 -16.79 -9.42
CA ARG A 129 -11.43 -16.88 -10.11
C ARG A 129 -12.23 -15.57 -10.05
N ALA A 130 -11.90 -14.69 -9.10
CA ALA A 130 -12.64 -13.47 -8.81
C ALA A 130 -12.80 -12.55 -10.05
N LEU A 131 -11.76 -12.44 -10.88
CA LEU A 131 -11.82 -11.61 -12.09
C LEU A 131 -12.82 -12.17 -13.11
N ASP A 132 -12.74 -13.48 -13.39
CA ASP A 132 -13.63 -14.16 -14.35
C ASP A 132 -15.08 -14.19 -13.88
N ASN A 133 -15.28 -14.23 -12.55
CA ASN A 133 -16.60 -14.21 -11.92
C ASN A 133 -17.20 -12.80 -11.79
N GLY A 134 -16.45 -11.74 -12.13
CA GLY A 134 -16.93 -10.37 -11.99
C GLY A 134 -17.14 -9.92 -10.54
N GLU A 135 -16.30 -10.40 -9.62
CA GLU A 135 -16.42 -10.14 -8.18
C GLU A 135 -15.76 -8.83 -7.74
N PHE A 136 -15.04 -8.15 -8.64
CA PHE A 136 -14.43 -6.85 -8.36
C PHE A 136 -15.39 -5.70 -8.63
N VAL A 137 -15.39 -4.72 -7.73
CA VAL A 137 -16.14 -3.48 -7.86
C VAL A 137 -15.25 -2.29 -7.49
N LEU A 138 -15.54 -1.12 -8.04
CA LEU A 138 -14.86 0.13 -7.68
C LEU A 138 -15.73 0.94 -6.75
N HIS A 139 -15.15 1.36 -5.63
CA HIS A 139 -15.68 2.45 -4.82
C HIS A 139 -14.89 3.72 -5.12
N TYR A 140 -15.50 4.88 -4.86
CA TYR A 140 -14.97 6.17 -5.24
C TYR A 140 -14.93 7.08 -4.01
N GLN A 141 -13.77 7.63 -3.71
CA GLN A 141 -13.60 8.61 -2.64
C GLN A 141 -13.42 10.00 -3.25
N PRO A 142 -14.20 11.02 -2.83
CA PRO A 142 -14.08 12.35 -3.41
C PRO A 142 -12.79 13.05 -2.98
N VAL A 143 -12.17 13.72 -3.93
CA VAL A 143 -11.06 14.66 -3.74
C VAL A 143 -11.63 16.06 -3.72
N ILE A 144 -11.35 16.81 -2.65
CA ILE A 144 -11.97 18.10 -2.35
C ILE A 144 -10.94 19.22 -2.48
N GLU A 145 -11.28 20.29 -3.19
CA GLU A 145 -10.55 21.55 -3.08
C GLU A 145 -10.84 22.17 -1.72
N LEU A 146 -9.82 22.27 -0.86
CA LEU A 146 -10.04 22.61 0.54
C LEU A 146 -10.58 24.03 0.72
N ALA A 147 -10.12 24.97 -0.11
CA ALA A 147 -10.49 26.38 -0.01
C ALA A 147 -11.97 26.65 -0.32
N THR A 148 -12.53 25.97 -1.32
CA THR A 148 -13.92 26.16 -1.78
C THR A 148 -14.86 25.08 -1.23
N GLY A 149 -14.29 23.93 -0.86
CA GLY A 149 -15.02 22.73 -0.55
C GLY A 149 -15.52 21.99 -1.80
N GLU A 150 -15.26 22.44 -3.02
CA GLU A 150 -15.78 21.79 -4.23
C GLU A 150 -15.14 20.42 -4.47
N ILE A 151 -15.89 19.51 -5.11
CA ILE A 151 -15.38 18.19 -5.49
C ILE A 151 -14.66 18.36 -6.83
N GLU A 152 -13.35 18.09 -6.86
CA GLU A 152 -12.56 18.17 -8.08
C GLU A 152 -12.48 16.83 -8.82
N GLY A 153 -12.63 15.73 -8.11
CA GLY A 153 -12.57 14.40 -8.70
C GLY A 153 -12.76 13.28 -7.69
N PHE A 154 -12.41 12.07 -8.10
CA PHE A 154 -12.56 10.89 -7.26
C PHE A 154 -11.37 9.94 -7.41
N GLU A 155 -10.94 9.36 -6.30
CA GLU A 155 -10.03 8.22 -6.28
C GLU A 155 -10.83 6.92 -6.42
N ALA A 156 -10.49 6.12 -7.43
CA ALA A 156 -11.07 4.81 -7.67
C ALA A 156 -10.36 3.73 -6.85
N LEU A 157 -11.09 3.17 -5.89
CA LEU A 157 -10.61 2.24 -4.90
C LEU A 157 -11.21 0.86 -5.13
N LEU A 158 -10.35 -0.09 -5.49
CA LEU A 158 -10.74 -1.48 -5.74
C LEU A 158 -11.37 -2.11 -4.48
N ARG A 159 -12.45 -2.87 -4.66
CA ARG A 159 -13.04 -3.71 -3.63
C ARG A 159 -13.33 -5.08 -4.22
N TRP A 160 -13.27 -6.10 -3.38
CA TRP A 160 -13.64 -7.46 -3.78
C TRP A 160 -14.93 -7.86 -3.08
N GLN A 161 -16.00 -8.01 -3.85
CA GLN A 161 -17.30 -8.50 -3.41
C GLN A 161 -17.31 -10.03 -3.46
N HIS A 162 -16.69 -10.64 -2.46
CA HIS A 162 -16.62 -12.09 -2.33
C HIS A 162 -18.00 -12.69 -1.99
N PRO A 163 -18.42 -13.79 -2.64
CA PRO A 163 -19.77 -14.36 -2.46
C PRO A 163 -20.09 -14.78 -1.02
N GLU A 164 -19.13 -15.36 -0.30
CA GLU A 164 -19.31 -15.80 1.08
C GLU A 164 -18.87 -14.76 2.14
N ARG A 165 -17.81 -14.00 1.86
CA ARG A 165 -17.18 -13.08 2.83
C ARG A 165 -17.70 -11.64 2.76
N GLY A 166 -18.50 -11.32 1.74
CA GLY A 166 -18.94 -9.96 1.48
C GLY A 166 -17.79 -9.09 0.94
N LEU A 167 -17.75 -7.82 1.35
CA LEU A 167 -16.77 -6.86 0.83
C LEU A 167 -15.41 -7.04 1.53
N VAL A 168 -14.46 -7.69 0.85
CA VAL A 168 -13.10 -7.89 1.33
C VAL A 168 -12.27 -6.61 1.09
N PRO A 169 -11.56 -6.09 2.09
CA PRO A 169 -10.79 -4.87 1.97
C PRO A 169 -9.50 -5.07 1.14
N PRO A 170 -9.00 -4.01 0.44
CA PRO A 170 -7.77 -4.05 -0.36
C PRO A 170 -6.57 -4.67 0.33
N MET A 171 -6.37 -4.32 1.61
CA MET A 171 -5.21 -4.76 2.40
C MET A 171 -5.12 -6.28 2.54
N GLU A 172 -6.23 -7.01 2.40
CA GLU A 172 -6.24 -8.47 2.52
C GLU A 172 -5.89 -9.19 1.21
N PHE A 173 -6.24 -8.62 0.04
CA PHE A 173 -6.11 -9.32 -1.24
C PHE A 173 -5.17 -8.67 -2.26
N ILE A 174 -4.85 -7.37 -2.15
CA ILE A 174 -3.86 -6.73 -3.04
C ILE A 174 -2.48 -7.37 -2.87
N PRO A 175 -1.94 -7.61 -1.67
CA PRO A 175 -0.64 -8.29 -1.53
C PRO A 175 -0.64 -9.68 -2.18
N LEU A 176 -1.75 -10.42 -2.08
CA LEU A 176 -1.92 -11.70 -2.75
C LEU A 176 -1.97 -11.58 -4.28
N ALA A 177 -2.68 -10.57 -4.78
CA ALA A 177 -2.75 -10.26 -6.20
C ALA A 177 -1.36 -9.90 -6.75
N GLU A 178 -0.59 -9.13 -5.98
CA GLU A 178 0.78 -8.80 -6.32
C GLU A 178 1.63 -10.05 -6.35
N GLU A 179 1.71 -10.84 -5.26
CA GLU A 179 2.51 -12.08 -5.20
C GLU A 179 2.27 -13.00 -6.39
N THR A 180 1.00 -13.22 -6.74
CA THR A 180 0.56 -14.12 -7.83
C THR A 180 0.69 -13.53 -9.22
N GLY A 181 0.86 -12.21 -9.34
CA GLY A 181 0.82 -11.50 -10.62
C GLY A 181 -0.60 -11.22 -11.13
N LEU A 182 -1.64 -11.60 -10.40
CA LEU A 182 -3.04 -11.26 -10.70
C LEU A 182 -3.32 -9.75 -10.62
N ILE A 183 -2.47 -8.99 -9.92
CA ILE A 183 -2.60 -7.52 -9.85
C ILE A 183 -2.55 -6.87 -11.23
N VAL A 184 -1.89 -7.52 -12.20
CA VAL A 184 -1.76 -7.01 -13.56
C VAL A 184 -3.10 -7.06 -14.32
N PRO A 185 -3.74 -8.23 -14.52
CA PRO A 185 -5.05 -8.27 -15.18
C PRO A 185 -6.14 -7.55 -14.37
N ILE A 186 -6.07 -7.57 -13.04
CA ILE A 186 -6.98 -6.79 -12.19
C ILE A 186 -6.79 -5.29 -12.47
N GLY A 187 -5.56 -4.80 -12.49
CA GLY A 187 -5.25 -3.41 -12.75
C GLY A 187 -5.66 -2.94 -14.14
N THR A 188 -5.54 -3.78 -15.17
CA THR A 188 -6.09 -3.50 -16.51
C THR A 188 -7.61 -3.33 -16.46
N TRP A 189 -8.32 -4.19 -15.73
CA TRP A 189 -9.76 -4.05 -15.52
C TRP A 189 -10.11 -2.76 -14.75
N VAL A 190 -9.36 -2.44 -13.68
CA VAL A 190 -9.55 -1.21 -12.90
C VAL A 190 -9.41 0.02 -13.79
N LEU A 191 -8.37 0.11 -14.62
CA LEU A 191 -8.17 1.23 -15.54
C LEU A 191 -9.35 1.40 -16.50
N GLN A 192 -9.83 0.30 -17.08
CA GLN A 192 -10.96 0.33 -18.02
C GLN A 192 -12.24 0.78 -17.32
N GLU A 193 -12.53 0.26 -16.14
CA GLU A 193 -13.76 0.58 -15.42
C GLU A 193 -13.73 2.00 -14.83
N ALA A 194 -12.60 2.42 -14.26
CA ALA A 194 -12.44 3.76 -13.70
C ALA A 194 -12.54 4.84 -14.79
N THR A 195 -11.89 4.64 -15.94
CA THR A 195 -11.97 5.60 -17.06
C THR A 195 -13.37 5.65 -17.68
N ARG A 196 -14.05 4.49 -17.81
CA ARG A 196 -15.45 4.41 -18.24
C ARG A 196 -16.36 5.18 -17.29
N GLN A 197 -16.22 4.98 -15.98
CA GLN A 197 -17.03 5.67 -14.98
C GLN A 197 -16.72 7.18 -14.94
N GLY A 198 -15.46 7.58 -15.06
CA GLY A 198 -15.06 8.98 -15.17
C GLY A 198 -15.73 9.70 -16.34
N ARG A 199 -15.79 9.04 -17.51
CA ARG A 199 -16.49 9.59 -18.68
C ARG A 199 -17.98 9.81 -18.40
N ILE A 200 -18.64 8.83 -17.79
CA ILE A 200 -20.07 8.92 -17.43
C ILE A 200 -20.32 10.08 -16.46
N LEU A 201 -19.45 10.25 -15.46
CA LEU A 201 -19.56 11.35 -14.50
C LEU A 201 -19.38 12.71 -15.19
N GLN A 202 -18.41 12.86 -16.09
CA GLN A 202 -18.21 14.10 -16.85
C GLN A 202 -19.39 14.44 -17.78
N GLU A 203 -20.04 13.43 -18.37
CA GLU A 203 -21.23 13.64 -19.21
C GLU A 203 -22.45 14.06 -18.39
N ARG A 204 -22.65 13.44 -17.23
CA ARG A 204 -23.79 13.70 -16.35
C ARG A 204 -23.64 15.01 -15.57
N TYR A 205 -22.41 15.32 -15.17
CA TYR A 205 -22.07 16.47 -14.35
C TYR A 205 -21.01 17.34 -15.05
N PRO A 206 -21.40 18.10 -16.09
CA PRO A 206 -20.46 18.99 -16.76
C PRO A 206 -19.99 20.08 -15.78
N MET A 207 -18.69 20.11 -15.51
CA MET A 207 -18.00 21.07 -14.65
C MET A 207 -16.81 21.70 -15.40
N GLN A 208 -16.33 22.84 -14.91
CA GLN A 208 -15.12 23.48 -15.42
C GLN A 208 -14.21 23.83 -14.23
N PRO A 209 -13.08 23.13 -14.05
CA PRO A 209 -12.58 22.01 -14.87
C PRO A 209 -13.44 20.74 -14.76
N PRO A 210 -13.32 19.77 -15.69
CA PRO A 210 -14.01 18.48 -15.60
C PRO A 210 -13.50 17.65 -14.42
N LEU A 211 -14.38 16.80 -13.86
CA LEU A 211 -14.02 15.89 -12.79
C LEU A 211 -12.91 14.93 -13.20
N HIS A 212 -11.86 14.81 -12.38
CA HIS A 212 -10.80 13.83 -12.59
C HIS A 212 -11.13 12.48 -11.92
N ILE A 213 -10.49 11.41 -12.42
CA ILE A 213 -10.49 10.09 -11.77
C ILE A 213 -9.05 9.66 -11.51
N ALA A 214 -8.75 9.32 -10.27
CA ALA A 214 -7.46 8.79 -9.86
C ALA A 214 -7.48 7.25 -9.75
N VAL A 215 -6.41 6.60 -10.20
CA VAL A 215 -6.25 5.14 -10.18
C VAL A 215 -4.87 4.77 -9.66
N ASN A 216 -4.83 3.91 -8.65
CA ASN A 216 -3.60 3.35 -8.09
C ASN A 216 -2.90 2.38 -9.06
N LEU A 217 -1.59 2.50 -9.17
CA LEU A 217 -0.73 1.65 -10.00
C LEU A 217 0.27 0.87 -9.15
N SER A 218 0.24 -0.47 -9.25
CA SER A 218 1.19 -1.33 -8.55
C SER A 218 2.59 -1.33 -9.17
N ALA A 219 3.61 -1.71 -8.40
CA ALA A 219 4.97 -1.90 -8.90
C ALA A 219 5.04 -2.87 -10.07
N ARG A 220 4.32 -4.00 -9.95
CA ARG A 220 4.32 -5.02 -10.99
C ARG A 220 3.74 -4.51 -12.31
N GLN A 221 2.75 -3.61 -12.26
CA GLN A 221 2.22 -2.98 -13.48
C GLN A 221 3.21 -1.98 -14.07
N LEU A 222 3.81 -1.11 -13.24
CA LEU A 222 4.74 -0.08 -13.73
C LEU A 222 5.98 -0.69 -14.40
N GLN A 223 6.46 -1.83 -13.91
CA GLN A 223 7.60 -2.55 -14.49
C GLN A 223 7.29 -3.22 -15.84
N ARG A 224 6.02 -3.38 -16.19
CA ARG A 224 5.63 -4.01 -17.46
C ARG A 224 5.78 -3.04 -18.64
N PRO A 225 6.28 -3.50 -19.80
CA PRO A 225 6.33 -2.67 -21.00
C PRO A 225 4.94 -2.34 -21.55
N GLU A 226 3.92 -3.14 -21.23
CA GLU A 226 2.56 -2.97 -21.77
C GLU A 226 1.74 -1.88 -21.07
N ILE A 227 2.16 -1.37 -19.90
CA ILE A 227 1.34 -0.46 -19.11
C ILE A 227 0.92 0.82 -19.86
N VAL A 228 1.81 1.35 -20.70
CA VAL A 228 1.52 2.53 -21.51
C VAL A 228 0.43 2.22 -22.55
N ALA A 229 0.47 1.03 -23.14
CA ALA A 229 -0.56 0.57 -24.07
C ALA A 229 -1.88 0.32 -23.34
N ASP A 230 -1.86 -0.29 -22.15
CA ASP A 230 -3.05 -0.55 -21.34
C ASP A 230 -3.78 0.76 -20.98
N VAL A 231 -3.03 1.80 -20.57
CA VAL A 231 -3.59 3.13 -20.27
C VAL A 231 -4.14 3.80 -21.53
N SER A 232 -3.38 3.77 -22.64
CA SER A 232 -3.83 4.31 -23.93
C SER A 232 -5.13 3.65 -24.40
N ASP A 233 -5.23 2.33 -24.28
CA ASP A 233 -6.42 1.57 -24.69
C ASP A 233 -7.63 1.88 -23.79
N ALA A 234 -7.44 2.04 -22.48
CA ALA A 234 -8.50 2.42 -21.55
C ALA A 234 -9.05 3.83 -21.86
N LEU A 235 -8.16 4.80 -22.10
CA LEU A 235 -8.54 6.16 -22.51
C LEU A 235 -9.28 6.15 -23.86
N MET A 236 -8.76 5.42 -24.85
CA MET A 236 -9.39 5.34 -26.18
C MET A 236 -10.80 4.73 -26.12
N ARG A 237 -11.00 3.67 -25.33
CA ARG A 237 -12.28 2.97 -25.21
C ARG A 237 -13.32 3.78 -24.44
N SER A 238 -12.91 4.47 -23.39
CA SER A 238 -13.80 5.30 -22.57
C SER A 238 -14.10 6.65 -23.21
N GLY A 239 -13.17 7.20 -24.00
CA GLY A 239 -13.23 8.56 -24.49
C GLY A 239 -12.99 9.61 -23.40
N LEU A 240 -12.43 9.21 -22.25
CA LEU A 240 -12.02 10.12 -21.19
C LEU A 240 -10.85 10.99 -21.68
N ALA A 241 -10.89 12.29 -21.40
CA ALA A 241 -9.79 13.19 -21.71
C ALA A 241 -8.55 12.79 -20.88
N PRO A 242 -7.38 12.54 -21.49
CA PRO A 242 -6.20 12.05 -20.77
C PRO A 242 -5.83 12.89 -19.55
N GLU A 243 -5.94 14.22 -19.65
CA GLU A 243 -5.62 15.17 -18.58
C GLU A 243 -6.51 15.05 -17.33
N THR A 244 -7.60 14.29 -17.42
CA THR A 244 -8.52 14.02 -16.30
C THR A 244 -8.32 12.63 -15.68
N LEU A 245 -7.39 11.83 -16.20
CA LEU A 245 -6.93 10.60 -15.56
C LEU A 245 -5.67 10.90 -14.74
N VAL A 246 -5.74 10.62 -13.44
CA VAL A 246 -4.60 10.67 -12.53
C VAL A 246 -4.13 9.24 -12.27
N LEU A 247 -2.86 8.93 -12.48
CA LEU A 247 -2.27 7.67 -12.05
C LEU A 247 -1.48 7.91 -10.77
N GLU A 248 -1.79 7.15 -9.73
CA GLU A 248 -1.15 7.26 -8.42
C GLU A 248 -0.13 6.14 -8.26
N ILE A 249 1.09 6.52 -7.89
CA ILE A 249 2.20 5.59 -7.72
C ILE A 249 2.85 5.87 -6.38
N THR A 250 2.94 4.84 -5.53
CA THR A 250 3.61 5.03 -4.23
C THR A 250 5.10 5.31 -4.41
N GLU A 251 5.66 6.08 -3.48
CA GLU A 251 7.09 6.38 -3.45
C GLU A 251 7.96 5.10 -3.58
N SER A 252 7.60 4.06 -2.81
CA SER A 252 8.34 2.80 -2.77
C SER A 252 8.40 2.11 -4.14
N VAL A 253 7.33 2.20 -4.93
CA VAL A 253 7.23 1.62 -6.28
C VAL A 253 8.21 2.31 -7.23
N MET A 254 8.25 3.64 -7.22
CA MET A 254 9.11 4.45 -8.09
C MET A 254 10.60 4.20 -7.83
N MET A 255 10.93 3.84 -6.58
CA MET A 255 12.30 3.65 -6.11
C MET A 255 12.84 2.22 -6.32
N GLN A 256 12.03 1.26 -6.78
CA GLN A 256 12.50 -0.12 -7.03
C GLN A 256 13.47 -0.21 -8.22
N ASP A 257 13.14 0.47 -9.32
CA ASP A 257 13.96 0.59 -10.53
C ASP A 257 13.76 2.01 -11.08
N VAL A 258 14.65 2.92 -10.69
CA VAL A 258 14.49 4.36 -10.93
C VAL A 258 14.53 4.68 -12.42
N GLU A 259 15.51 4.13 -13.16
CA GLU A 259 15.65 4.40 -14.59
C GLU A 259 14.44 3.88 -15.39
N LEU A 260 13.98 2.67 -15.11
CA LEU A 260 12.80 2.11 -15.79
C LEU A 260 11.53 2.88 -15.44
N SER A 261 11.33 3.19 -14.15
CA SER A 261 10.17 3.95 -13.68
C SER A 261 10.13 5.33 -14.32
N LEU A 262 11.25 6.05 -14.33
CA LEU A 262 11.38 7.35 -14.98
C LEU A 262 11.04 7.29 -16.48
N GLN A 263 11.51 6.26 -17.18
CA GLN A 263 11.15 6.06 -18.59
C GLN A 263 9.63 5.87 -18.76
N ARG A 264 9.02 4.97 -17.98
CA ARG A 264 7.59 4.66 -18.07
C ARG A 264 6.71 5.84 -17.70
N LEU A 265 7.05 6.58 -16.65
CA LEU A 265 6.33 7.78 -16.24
C LEU A 265 6.38 8.85 -17.33
N ARG A 266 7.51 9.04 -18.02
CA ARG A 266 7.60 9.95 -19.18
C ARG A 266 6.72 9.51 -20.35
N GLU A 267 6.69 8.21 -20.64
CA GLU A 267 5.84 7.65 -21.69
C GLU A 267 4.35 7.81 -21.35
N LEU A 268 3.95 7.56 -20.09
CA LEU A 268 2.60 7.83 -19.59
C LEU A 268 2.27 9.32 -19.69
N LYS A 269 3.18 10.20 -19.28
CA LYS A 269 3.02 11.65 -19.44
C LYS A 269 2.82 12.10 -20.88
N ALA A 270 3.49 11.44 -21.84
CA ALA A 270 3.31 11.75 -23.24
C ALA A 270 1.89 11.43 -23.75
N LEU A 271 1.11 10.59 -23.04
CA LEU A 271 -0.31 10.38 -23.32
C LEU A 271 -1.20 11.55 -22.86
N GLY A 272 -0.68 12.42 -21.99
CA GLY A 272 -1.39 13.57 -21.42
C GLY A 272 -2.00 13.33 -20.04
N VAL A 273 -1.75 12.19 -19.41
CA VAL A 273 -2.26 11.89 -18.06
C VAL A 273 -1.57 12.69 -16.97
N GLN A 274 -2.25 12.84 -15.83
CA GLN A 274 -1.65 13.35 -14.60
C GLN A 274 -1.01 12.21 -13.80
N LEU A 275 0.06 12.52 -13.08
CA LEU A 275 0.80 11.56 -12.26
C LEU A 275 0.89 12.09 -10.83
N ALA A 276 0.49 11.27 -9.88
CA ALA A 276 0.59 11.56 -8.46
C ALA A 276 1.60 10.63 -7.79
N VAL A 277 2.40 11.20 -6.88
CA VAL A 277 3.20 10.41 -5.93
C VAL A 277 2.36 10.17 -4.69
N ASP A 278 2.14 8.90 -4.36
CA ASP A 278 1.37 8.46 -3.20
C ASP A 278 2.25 8.05 -2.02
N ASP A 279 1.68 8.06 -0.82
CA ASP A 279 2.35 7.74 0.46
C ASP A 279 3.64 8.56 0.72
N PHE A 280 3.75 9.78 0.22
CA PHE A 280 4.99 10.54 0.27
C PHE A 280 5.44 10.84 1.71
N GLY A 281 6.72 10.57 2.00
CA GLY A 281 7.34 10.85 3.30
C GLY A 281 7.37 9.64 4.26
N THR A 282 6.69 8.54 3.92
CA THR A 282 6.75 7.29 4.70
C THR A 282 8.04 6.49 4.45
N GLY A 283 8.75 6.78 3.34
CA GLY A 283 9.99 6.14 2.93
C GLY A 283 11.24 7.04 2.97
N TYR A 284 12.38 6.49 2.52
CA TYR A 284 13.63 7.23 2.35
C TYR A 284 13.70 7.86 0.96
N SER A 285 12.78 8.77 0.66
CA SER A 285 12.83 9.60 -0.55
C SER A 285 14.11 10.42 -0.57
N SER A 286 14.92 10.27 -1.63
CA SER A 286 15.88 11.31 -1.96
C SER A 286 15.11 12.43 -2.64
N LEU A 287 15.04 13.61 -2.03
CA LEU A 287 14.51 14.84 -2.64
C LEU A 287 15.04 15.09 -4.06
N ASN A 288 16.23 14.56 -4.35
CA ASN A 288 16.87 14.63 -5.66
C ASN A 288 16.12 13.83 -6.75
N TYR A 289 15.37 12.79 -6.40
CA TYR A 289 14.63 11.98 -7.38
C TYR A 289 13.24 12.53 -7.68
N ILE A 290 12.52 13.05 -6.67
CA ILE A 290 11.19 13.62 -6.92
C ILE A 290 11.26 14.81 -7.89
N GLN A 291 12.33 15.60 -7.84
CA GLN A 291 12.61 16.67 -8.81
C GLN A 291 12.80 16.18 -10.26
N GLN A 292 13.15 14.91 -10.45
CA GLN A 292 13.38 14.33 -11.78
C GLN A 292 12.15 13.63 -12.33
N PHE A 293 11.25 13.17 -11.46
CA PHE A 293 10.04 12.49 -11.86
C PHE A 293 9.03 13.49 -12.43
N PRO A 294 8.36 13.16 -13.55
CA PRO A 294 7.44 14.08 -14.20
C PRO A 294 6.06 13.99 -13.53
N VAL A 295 5.97 14.36 -12.26
CA VAL A 295 4.75 14.28 -11.44
C VAL A 295 4.08 15.64 -11.34
N ASP A 296 2.77 15.69 -11.10
CA ASP A 296 2.01 16.94 -10.90
C ASP A 296 1.39 17.04 -9.51
N ILE A 297 1.19 15.89 -8.85
CA ILE A 297 0.47 15.79 -7.59
C ILE A 297 1.35 15.08 -6.56
N LEU A 298 1.33 15.58 -5.32
CA LEU A 298 1.98 14.95 -4.18
C LEU A 298 0.94 14.67 -3.11
N LYS A 299 0.70 13.39 -2.80
CA LYS A 299 -0.24 12.96 -1.77
C LYS A 299 0.49 12.80 -0.44
N VAL A 300 -0.01 13.48 0.58
CA VAL A 300 0.53 13.48 1.94
C VAL A 300 -0.18 12.42 2.75
N ASP A 301 0.57 11.37 3.11
CA ASP A 301 0.03 10.20 3.82
C ASP A 301 -0.69 10.58 5.12
N LYS A 302 -1.73 9.80 5.43
CA LYS A 302 -2.57 9.93 6.62
C LYS A 302 -1.75 9.98 7.91
N SER A 303 -0.63 9.26 8.02
CA SER A 303 0.17 9.26 9.26
C SER A 303 0.73 10.65 9.64
N PHE A 304 0.93 11.54 8.67
CA PHE A 304 1.31 12.93 8.88
C PHE A 304 0.11 13.80 9.29
N ILE A 305 -1.06 13.51 8.75
CA ILE A 305 -2.32 14.22 9.05
C ILE A 305 -2.85 13.85 10.44
N ASP A 306 -2.73 12.59 10.84
CA ASP A 306 -3.11 12.11 12.17
C ASP A 306 -2.24 12.73 13.28
N ALA A 307 -1.02 13.14 12.94
CA ALA A 307 -0.08 13.72 13.89
C ALA A 307 -0.34 15.19 14.24
N PHE A 308 -1.27 15.86 13.54
CA PHE A 308 -1.68 17.22 13.90
C PHE A 308 -2.13 17.29 15.37
N ASN A 309 -1.57 18.25 16.11
CA ASN A 309 -1.82 18.50 17.54
C ASN A 309 -1.30 17.43 18.52
N LEU A 310 -0.71 16.33 18.05
CA LEU A 310 -0.12 15.28 18.90
C LEU A 310 1.39 15.43 19.04
N ASP A 311 2.08 15.91 18.00
CA ASP A 311 3.54 16.05 17.96
C ASP A 311 3.93 17.28 17.13
N GLU A 312 4.55 18.28 17.76
CA GLU A 312 5.02 19.50 17.10
C GLU A 312 6.02 19.21 15.97
N ARG A 313 6.86 18.17 16.10
CA ARG A 313 7.83 17.80 15.08
C ARG A 313 7.15 17.22 13.85
N LYS A 314 6.16 16.35 14.05
CA LYS A 314 5.40 15.77 12.94
C LYS A 314 4.54 16.82 12.23
N SER A 315 3.94 17.74 12.98
CA SER A 315 3.24 18.90 12.40
C SER A 315 4.16 19.76 11.53
N ALA A 316 5.39 20.03 11.99
CA ALA A 316 6.39 20.75 11.21
C ALA A 316 6.81 19.99 9.95
N LEU A 317 6.87 18.65 10.02
CA LEU A 317 7.17 17.81 8.86
C LEU A 317 6.05 17.88 7.81
N THR A 318 4.77 17.80 8.22
CA THR A 318 3.63 17.98 7.31
C THR A 318 3.68 19.34 6.60
N ALA A 319 3.96 20.42 7.35
CA ALA A 319 4.13 21.75 6.78
C ALA A 319 5.29 21.83 5.78
N THR A 320 6.39 21.12 6.07
CA THR A 320 7.55 21.05 5.18
C THR A 320 7.22 20.30 3.89
N ILE A 321 6.45 19.21 3.96
CA ILE A 321 6.03 18.43 2.78
C ILE A 321 5.10 19.27 1.89
N ILE A 322 4.12 19.97 2.47
CA ILE A 322 3.23 20.87 1.72
C ILE A 322 4.04 21.99 1.05
N LYS A 323 4.98 22.60 1.79
CA LYS A 323 5.84 23.65 1.23
C LYS A 323 6.75 23.14 0.11
N LEU A 324 7.27 21.91 0.25
CA LEU A 324 8.06 21.26 -0.78
C LEU A 324 7.25 21.04 -2.06
N ALA A 325 5.99 20.60 -1.94
CA ALA A 325 5.11 20.44 -3.10
C ALA A 325 4.98 21.78 -3.86
N GLU A 326 4.71 22.86 -3.14
CA GLU A 326 4.62 24.22 -3.71
C GLU A 326 5.94 24.65 -4.38
N ASP A 327 7.09 24.44 -3.72
CA ASP A 327 8.41 24.82 -4.25
C ASP A 327 8.81 23.99 -5.49
N LEU A 328 8.13 22.86 -5.75
CA LEU A 328 8.31 22.00 -6.91
C LEU A 328 7.20 22.16 -7.98
N ASP A 329 6.32 23.17 -7.84
CA ASP A 329 5.14 23.36 -8.69
C ASP A 329 4.20 22.13 -8.74
N LEU A 330 4.13 21.38 -7.64
CA LEU A 330 3.23 20.23 -7.45
C LEU A 330 2.01 20.62 -6.61
N ARG A 331 0.87 20.00 -6.91
CA ARG A 331 -0.37 20.17 -6.14
C ARG A 331 -0.40 19.21 -4.95
N PRO A 332 -0.40 19.70 -3.70
CA PRO A 332 -0.48 18.84 -2.52
C PRO A 332 -1.92 18.34 -2.30
N VAL A 333 -2.07 17.04 -2.06
CA VAL A 333 -3.32 16.40 -1.64
C VAL A 333 -3.12 15.80 -0.24
N ALA A 334 -3.85 16.28 0.76
CA ALA A 334 -3.79 15.70 2.11
C ALA A 334 -4.76 14.54 2.28
N GLU A 335 -4.26 13.38 2.73
CA GLU A 335 -5.06 12.16 2.83
C GLU A 335 -5.52 11.83 4.24
N GLY A 336 -6.62 11.09 4.34
CA GLY A 336 -7.10 10.56 5.62
C GLY A 336 -7.58 11.63 6.60
N ILE A 337 -8.09 12.76 6.10
CA ILE A 337 -8.72 13.80 6.92
C ILE A 337 -9.98 13.24 7.58
N GLU A 338 -10.04 13.24 8.91
CA GLU A 338 -11.14 12.68 9.68
C GLU A 338 -11.81 13.70 10.61
N ARG A 339 -11.14 14.83 10.90
CA ARG A 339 -11.60 15.81 11.89
C ARG A 339 -11.49 17.24 11.37
N ALA A 340 -12.36 18.11 11.91
CA ALA A 340 -12.40 19.53 11.56
C ALA A 340 -11.09 20.27 11.91
N ASP A 341 -10.42 19.91 13.00
CA ASP A 341 -9.16 20.54 13.39
C ASP A 341 -8.00 20.20 12.42
N GLN A 342 -8.03 19.03 11.79
CA GLN A 342 -7.06 18.68 10.73
C GLN A 342 -7.29 19.54 9.49
N LEU A 343 -8.56 19.70 9.08
CA LEU A 343 -8.93 20.58 7.96
C LEU A 343 -8.50 22.04 8.19
N GLU A 344 -8.76 22.58 9.38
CA GLU A 344 -8.34 23.94 9.73
C GLU A 344 -6.82 24.14 9.66
N GLN A 345 -6.03 23.15 10.08
CA GLN A 345 -4.58 23.21 9.96
C GLN A 345 -4.14 23.19 8.49
N LEU A 346 -4.73 22.32 7.67
CA LEU A 346 -4.41 22.21 6.25
C LEU A 346 -4.73 23.48 5.47
N LEU A 347 -5.85 24.14 5.80
CA LEU A 347 -6.19 25.46 5.26
C LEU A 347 -5.17 26.53 5.65
N ARG A 348 -4.69 26.53 6.90
CA ARG A 348 -3.61 27.45 7.34
C ARG A 348 -2.29 27.21 6.62
N LEU A 349 -2.04 25.96 6.23
CA LEU A 349 -0.86 25.55 5.47
C LEU A 349 -1.01 25.76 3.96
N HIS A 350 -2.15 26.30 3.49
CA HIS A 350 -2.46 26.48 2.08
C HIS A 350 -2.36 25.18 1.27
N CYS A 351 -2.80 24.06 1.86
CA CYS A 351 -2.92 22.81 1.14
C CYS A 351 -4.10 22.91 0.15
N ASP A 352 -3.82 22.63 -1.12
CA ASP A 352 -4.80 22.77 -2.20
C ASP A 352 -5.96 21.78 -2.04
N LEU A 353 -5.63 20.49 -1.97
CA LEU A 353 -6.59 19.40 -2.05
C LEU A 353 -6.58 18.53 -0.81
N GLY A 354 -7.68 17.84 -0.54
CA GLY A 354 -7.70 16.81 0.46
C GLY A 354 -8.81 15.80 0.30
N GLN A 355 -8.59 14.65 0.94
CA GLN A 355 -9.53 13.54 0.96
C GLN A 355 -9.54 12.84 2.31
N GLY A 356 -10.67 12.22 2.64
CA GLY A 356 -10.81 11.50 3.90
C GLY A 356 -12.26 11.37 4.38
N TYR A 357 -12.43 10.60 5.46
CA TYR A 357 -13.75 10.28 6.01
C TYR A 357 -14.49 11.47 6.60
N TYR A 358 -13.80 12.58 6.86
CA TYR A 358 -14.44 13.84 7.21
C TYR A 358 -15.42 14.31 6.13
N PHE A 359 -15.09 14.08 4.86
CA PHE A 359 -15.93 14.46 3.73
C PHE A 359 -16.87 13.33 3.31
N ALA A 360 -16.30 12.17 2.98
CA ALA A 360 -17.04 10.97 2.65
C ALA A 360 -16.14 9.73 2.78
N ARG A 361 -16.76 8.61 3.14
CA ARG A 361 -16.14 7.29 2.96
C ARG A 361 -16.20 6.88 1.48
N PRO A 362 -15.36 5.96 1.00
CA PRO A 362 -15.46 5.43 -0.35
C PRO A 362 -16.84 4.85 -0.65
N LEU A 363 -17.50 5.36 -1.69
CA LEU A 363 -18.89 5.04 -2.06
C LEU A 363 -18.96 4.20 -3.34
N PRO A 364 -19.96 3.33 -3.52
CA PRO A 364 -20.23 2.75 -4.84
C PRO A 364 -20.68 3.84 -5.84
N PRO A 365 -20.68 3.57 -7.15
CA PRO A 365 -21.07 4.54 -8.18
C PRO A 365 -22.39 5.27 -7.91
N GLU A 366 -23.40 4.57 -7.38
CA GLU A 366 -24.72 5.15 -7.09
C GLU A 366 -24.65 6.21 -5.99
N GLY A 367 -23.73 6.07 -5.03
CA GLY A 367 -23.53 7.04 -3.95
C GLY A 367 -22.84 8.34 -4.42
N ILE A 368 -22.17 8.33 -5.57
CA ILE A 368 -21.55 9.53 -6.15
C ILE A 368 -22.63 10.51 -6.62
N ASP A 369 -23.66 9.98 -7.27
CA ASP A 369 -24.76 10.80 -7.79
C ASP A 369 -25.46 11.54 -6.64
N GLU A 370 -25.79 10.82 -5.55
CA GLU A 370 -26.40 11.40 -4.35
C GLU A 370 -25.52 12.49 -3.73
N LEU A 371 -24.20 12.27 -3.66
CA LEU A 371 -23.25 13.21 -3.10
C LEU A 371 -23.17 14.51 -3.93
N LEU A 372 -23.08 14.40 -5.26
CA LEU A 372 -22.98 15.55 -6.16
C LEU A 372 -24.29 16.35 -6.21
N GLU A 373 -25.44 15.68 -6.16
CA GLU A 373 -26.75 16.35 -6.12
C GLU A 373 -26.97 17.10 -4.80
N ALA A 374 -26.63 16.48 -3.67
CA ALA A 374 -26.75 17.13 -2.37
C ALA A 374 -25.88 18.40 -2.28
N ARG A 375 -24.66 18.34 -2.82
CA ARG A 375 -23.72 19.49 -2.88
C ARG A 375 -24.26 20.62 -3.75
N ARG A 376 -24.81 20.32 -4.94
CA ARG A 376 -25.45 21.32 -5.81
C ARG A 376 -26.63 22.02 -5.11
N ALA A 377 -27.44 21.26 -4.40
CA ALA A 377 -28.58 21.81 -3.65
C ALA A 377 -28.13 22.77 -2.53
N LEU A 378 -27.03 22.46 -1.83
CA LEU A 378 -26.45 23.34 -0.80
C LEU A 378 -25.89 24.63 -1.41
N ALA A 379 -25.09 24.53 -2.47
CA ALA A 379 -24.52 25.69 -3.15
C ALA A 379 -25.60 26.66 -3.69
N GLY A 380 -26.71 26.13 -4.21
CA GLY A 380 -27.85 26.94 -4.65
C GLY A 380 -28.51 27.72 -3.52
N ARG A 381 -28.60 27.15 -2.31
CA ARG A 381 -29.19 27.82 -1.13
C ARG A 381 -28.28 28.91 -0.57
N ASP A 382 -26.97 28.69 -0.56
CA ASP A 382 -26.01 29.71 -0.10
C ASP A 382 -25.97 30.91 -1.05
N ALA A 383 -26.11 30.68 -2.36
CA ALA A 383 -26.25 31.75 -3.35
C ALA A 383 -27.56 32.56 -3.15
N GLU A 384 -28.67 31.91 -2.82
CA GLU A 384 -29.96 32.58 -2.51
C GLU A 384 -29.94 33.38 -1.19
N LEU A 385 -29.11 32.97 -0.23
CA LEU A 385 -28.94 33.67 1.05
C LEU A 385 -27.95 34.85 0.98
N SER A 386 -27.07 34.84 -0.03
CA SER A 386 -25.99 35.84 -0.20
C SER A 386 -26.34 36.96 -1.19
N GLY A 387 -27.44 36.83 -1.95
CA GLY A 387 -27.94 37.84 -2.90
C GLY A 387 -29.13 38.61 -2.34
#